data_AF-A0A836TTF5-F1
#
_entry.id   AF-A0A836TTF5-F1
#
_cell.length_a   1.000
_cell.length_b   1.000
_cell.length_c   1.000
_cell.angle_alpha   90.00
_cell.angle_beta   90.00
_cell.angle_gamma   90.00
#
_symmetry.space_group_name_H-M   'P 1'
#
loop_
_entity.id
_entity.type
_entity.pdbx_description
1 polymer ?
#
loop_
_entity_poly.entity_id
_entity_poly.type
_entity_poly.pdbx_seq_one_letter_code
_entity_poly.pdbx_strand_id
1 'polypeptide(L)' 'MPTAPYRLVTFQKDDIRLTWFTVISTLGTSRDVTFQELRLETFFPADEATAALGQQLASSE' A
#
# COMPACT_ATOMS: atom_id res chain seq x y z
N MET A 1 21.87 -3.36 -6.84
CA MET A 1 20.74 -3.52 -7.77
C MET A 1 19.90 -2.26 -7.68
N PRO A 2 19.50 -1.61 -8.78
CA PRO A 2 18.76 -0.35 -8.69
C PRO A 2 17.45 -0.62 -7.92
N THR A 3 17.26 0.10 -6.81
CA THR A 3 16.02 0.09 -6.04
C THR A 3 14.94 0.66 -6.96
N ALA A 4 14.02 -0.17 -7.40
CA ALA A 4 12.91 0.29 -8.21
C ALA A 4 12.21 1.47 -7.50
N PRO A 5 11.66 2.47 -8.23
CA PRO A 5 11.06 3.66 -7.63
C PRO A 5 9.72 3.38 -6.93
N TYR A 6 9.38 2.11 -6.74
CA TYR A 6 8.21 1.62 -6.03
C TYR A 6 8.65 0.78 -4.84
N ARG A 7 7.84 0.78 -3.79
CA ARG A 7 8.08 -0.02 -2.60
C ARG A 7 7.30 -1.33 -2.71
N LEU A 8 7.98 -2.45 -2.49
CA LEU A 8 7.33 -3.73 -2.25
C LEU A 8 7.25 -3.98 -0.75
N VAL A 9 6.07 -4.38 -0.27
CA VAL A 9 5.82 -4.76 1.12
C VAL A 9 5.30 -6.18 1.13
N THR A 10 5.99 -7.06 1.85
CA THR A 10 5.52 -8.44 2.09
C THR A 10 5.03 -8.55 3.52
N PHE A 11 3.77 -8.94 3.69
CA PHE A 11 3.24 -9.40 4.97
C PHE A 11 3.29 -10.92 5.00
N GLN A 12 3.71 -11.47 6.12
CA GLN A 12 3.73 -12.91 6.33
C GLN A 12 3.15 -13.22 7.70
N LYS A 13 2.19 -14.13 7.74
CA LYS A 13 1.56 -14.64 8.96
C LYS A 13 1.23 -16.12 8.73
N ASP A 14 1.79 -16.98 9.56
CA ASP A 14 1.69 -18.44 9.41
C ASP A 14 2.06 -18.85 7.97
N ASP A 15 1.19 -19.58 7.28
CA ASP A 15 1.37 -20.00 5.88
C ASP A 15 0.88 -18.97 4.85
N ILE A 16 0.38 -17.82 5.30
CA ILE A 16 -0.13 -16.76 4.45
C ILE A 16 0.98 -15.76 4.15
N ARG A 17 1.21 -15.52 2.85
CA ARG A 17 2.11 -14.49 2.34
C ARG A 17 1.36 -13.58 1.39
N LEU A 18 1.42 -12.27 1.64
CA LEU A 18 0.82 -11.24 0.81
C LEU A 18 1.88 -10.25 0.36
N THR A 19 2.00 -10.02 -0.94
CA THR A 19 2.97 -9.08 -1.51
C THR A 19 2.24 -7.93 -2.18
N TRP A 20 2.60 -6.71 -1.80
CA TRP A 20 1.99 -5.49 -2.28
C TRP A 20 3.05 -4.60 -2.90
N PHE A 21 2.72 -3.91 -3.99
CA PHE A 21 3.43 -2.69 -4.33
C PHE A 21 2.65 -1.51 -3.75
N THR A 22 3.36 -0.55 -3.17
CA THR A 22 2.73 0.58 -2.49
C THR A 22 3.13 1.91 -3.11
N VAL A 23 2.18 2.84 -3.07
CA VAL A 23 2.35 4.24 -3.48
C VAL A 23 2.07 5.12 -2.28
N ILE A 24 3.04 5.96 -1.91
CA ILE A 24 2.83 7.02 -0.92
C ILE A 24 2.47 8.30 -1.67
N SER A 25 1.23 8.76 -1.51
CA SER A 25 0.72 10.01 -2.08
C SER A 25 0.63 11.08 -0.98
N THR A 26 1.14 12.26 -1.27
CA THR A 26 1.09 13.43 -0.38
C THR A 26 -0.03 14.36 -0.84
N LEU A 27 -1.00 14.61 0.03
CA LEU A 27 -2.11 15.55 -0.20
C LEU A 27 -1.83 16.83 0.60
N GLY A 28 -1.51 17.90 -0.11
CA GLY A 28 -1.38 19.25 0.45
C GLY A 28 -2.58 20.12 0.08
N THR A 29 -3.06 20.92 1.03
CA THR A 29 -3.94 22.06 0.71
C THR A 29 -3.11 23.33 0.69
N SER A 30 -3.15 24.10 -0.41
CA SER A 30 -2.31 25.28 -0.68
C SER A 30 -2.57 26.51 0.23
N ARG A 31 -2.97 26.34 1.50
CA ARG A 31 -3.46 27.47 2.31
C ARG A 31 -2.49 28.05 3.32
N ASP A 32 -1.47 27.33 3.78
CA ASP A 32 -0.39 27.93 4.58
C ASP A 32 0.84 27.01 4.60
N VAL A 33 2.04 27.59 4.50
CA VAL A 33 3.35 26.91 4.42
C VAL A 33 3.67 25.98 5.61
N THR A 34 2.87 26.02 6.67
CA THR A 34 3.02 25.22 7.90
C THR A 34 2.08 24.01 7.99
N PHE A 35 1.25 23.75 6.97
CA PHE A 35 0.24 22.69 7.04
C PHE A 35 0.86 21.28 7.04
N GLN A 36 0.37 20.40 7.90
CA GLN A 36 0.75 18.98 7.86
C GLN A 36 0.18 18.36 6.59
N GLU A 37 1.05 17.86 5.73
CA GLU A 37 0.64 17.13 4.54
C GLU A 37 0.03 15.79 4.96
N LEU A 38 -1.17 15.48 4.47
CA LEU A 38 -1.74 14.14 4.67
C LEU A 38 -1.01 13.18 3.73
N ARG A 39 -0.43 12.11 4.28
CA ARG A 39 0.21 11.06 3.49
C ARG A 39 -0.68 9.82 3.48
N LEU A 40 -1.03 9.37 2.29
CA LEU A 40 -1.78 8.13 2.05
C LEU A 40 -0.82 7.08 1.50
N GLU A 41 -0.77 5.89 2.09
CA GLU A 41 -0.10 4.74 1.50
C GLU A 41 -1.17 3.80 0.92
N THR A 42 -1.18 3.67 -0.40
CA THR A 42 -2.10 2.80 -1.13
C THR A 42 -1.41 1.48 -1.45
N PHE A 43 -2.07 0.36 -1.15
CA PHE A 43 -1.56 -0.99 -1.34
C PHE A 43 -2.24 -1.64 -2.55
N PHE A 44 -1.44 -2.03 -3.54
CA PHE A 44 -1.91 -2.75 -4.71
C PHE A 44 -1.35 -4.18 -4.70
N PRO A 45 -2.18 -5.21 -4.94
CA PRO A 45 -1.72 -6.58 -4.91
C PRO A 45 -0.67 -6.80 -6.01
N ALA A 46 0.47 -7.38 -5.64
CA ALA A 46 1.55 -7.68 -6.58
C ALA A 46 1.37 -9.04 -7.29
N ASP A 47 0.45 -9.87 -6.81
CA ASP A 47 0.11 -11.18 -7.36
C ASP A 47 -1.38 -11.51 -7.15
N GLU A 48 -1.86 -12.55 -7.86
CA GLU A 48 -3.25 -12.98 -7.86
C GLU A 48 -3.70 -13.54 -6.50
N ALA A 49 -2.82 -14.26 -5.81
CA ALA A 49 -3.11 -14.79 -4.48
C ALA A 49 -3.37 -13.66 -3.47
N THR A 50 -2.57 -12.59 -3.53
CA THR A 50 -2.75 -11.39 -2.72
C THR A 50 -4.04 -10.66 -3.07
N ALA A 51 -4.37 -10.56 -4.36
CA ALA A 51 -5.62 -9.93 -4.80
C ALA A 51 -6.86 -10.69 -4.28
N ALA A 52 -6.88 -12.02 -4.40
CA ALA A 52 -7.98 -12.85 -3.98
C ALA A 52 -8.22 -12.76 -2.47
N LEU A 53 -7.17 -12.94 -1.66
CA LEU A 53 -7.31 -12.83 -0.21
C LEU A 53 -7.65 -11.40 0.23
N GLY A 54 -7.08 -10.38 -0.42
CA GLY A 54 -7.39 -8.98 -0.16
C GLY A 54 -8.88 -8.64 -0.37
N GLN A 55 -9.48 -9.15 -1.46
CA GLN A 55 -10.91 -8.99 -1.72
C GLN A 55 -11.79 -9.72 -0.70
N GLN A 56 -11.39 -10.93 -0.31
CA GLN A 56 -12.09 -11.70 0.71
C GLN A 56 -12.10 -10.95 2.06
N LEU A 57 -10.95 -10.41 2.47
CA LEU A 57 -10.84 -9.62 3.70
C LEU A 57 -11.70 -8.34 3.65
N ALA A 58 -11.70 -7.64 2.53
CA ALA A 58 -12.52 -6.44 2.33
C ALA A 58 -14.04 -6.72 2.33
N SER A 59 -14.45 -7.96 2.00
CA SER A 59 -15.84 -8.39 2.01
C SER A 59 -16.28 -9.00 3.34
N SER A 60 -15.38 -9.10 4.32
CA SER A 60 -15.62 -9.73 5.62
C SER A 60 -15.98 -8.75 6.75
N GLU A 61 -16.43 -7.54 6.39
CA GLU A 61 -17.07 -6.57 7.29
C GLU A 61 -18.54 -6.90 7.58
#